data_AF-A0A521B2Z9-F1
#
_entry.id   AF-A0A521B2Z9-F1
#
_cell.length_a   1.000
_cell.length_b   1.000
_cell.length_c   1.000
_cell.angle_alpha   90.00
_cell.angle_beta   90.00
_cell.angle_gamma   90.00
#
_symmetry.space_group_name_H-M   'P 1'
#
loop_
_entity.id
_entity.type
_entity.pdbx_description
1 polymer ?
#
loop_
_entity_poly.entity_id
_entity_poly.type
_entity_poly.pdbx_seq_one_letter_code
_entity_poly.pdbx_strand_id
1 'polypeptide(L)'
;METIEYFKLQAKNLFRDYNTRTPRSEKAIGDFKYDYEPNFFHIYDIISDYDIDEDNFTLMKAQHIIAKIANFDKWADLKNAEPSELELAQLLFEHQDKIDLLSWKFYIADAQTMNEQELDAEIQVGIFQEVVVENNIFDMVVQSYLIKHSY
;
A
#
# COMPACT_ATOMS: atom_id res chain seq x y z
N MET A 1 -9.90 1.07 16.52
CA MET A 1 -10.71 -0.13 16.14
C MET A 1 -11.27 -0.05 14.72
N GLU A 2 -11.11 1.06 13.99
CA GLU A 2 -11.61 1.22 12.61
C GLU A 2 -10.57 0.86 11.53
N THR A 3 -9.28 0.80 11.88
CA THR A 3 -8.17 0.67 10.92
C THR A 3 -8.16 -0.66 10.16
N ILE A 4 -8.56 -1.77 10.78
CA ILE A 4 -8.67 -3.04 10.04
C ILE A 4 -9.82 -3.03 9.03
N GLU A 5 -10.90 -2.28 9.29
CA GLU A 5 -12.00 -2.12 8.32
C GLU A 5 -11.56 -1.30 7.12
N TYR A 6 -10.67 -0.32 7.32
CA TYR A 6 -10.01 0.39 6.22
C TYR A 6 -9.31 -0.59 5.27
N PHE A 7 -8.44 -1.48 5.77
CA PHE A 7 -7.74 -2.43 4.90
C PHE A 7 -8.66 -3.46 4.24
N LYS A 8 -9.74 -3.88 4.92
CA LYS A 8 -10.78 -4.71 4.29
C LYS A 8 -11.46 -3.99 3.14
N LEU A 9 -11.71 -2.68 3.27
CA LEU A 9 -12.25 -1.86 2.19
C LEU A 9 -11.25 -1.76 1.04
N GLN A 10 -9.96 -1.52 1.31
CA GLN A 10 -8.93 -1.46 0.28
C GLN A 10 -8.82 -2.78 -0.50
N ALA A 11 -8.89 -3.93 0.17
CA ALA A 11 -8.88 -5.23 -0.51
C ALA A 11 -10.09 -5.42 -1.42
N LYS A 12 -11.27 -4.96 -0.99
CA LYS A 12 -12.48 -4.96 -1.83
C LYS A 12 -12.35 -4.02 -3.02
N ASN A 13 -11.75 -2.84 -2.84
CA ASN A 13 -11.53 -1.87 -3.89
C ASN A 13 -10.55 -2.38 -4.95
N LEU A 14 -9.42 -2.97 -4.54
CA LEU A 14 -8.49 -3.62 -5.46
C LEU A 14 -9.18 -4.75 -6.24
N PHE A 15 -9.99 -5.57 -5.56
CA PHE A 15 -10.72 -6.63 -6.24
C PHE A 15 -11.82 -6.07 -7.18
N ARG A 16 -12.42 -4.92 -6.87
CA ARG A 16 -13.35 -4.24 -7.79
C ARG A 16 -12.64 -3.78 -9.05
N ASP A 17 -11.47 -3.16 -8.93
CA ASP A 17 -10.66 -2.75 -10.07
C ASP A 17 -10.23 -3.95 -10.92
N TYR A 18 -9.84 -5.06 -10.29
CA TYR A 18 -9.55 -6.29 -11.04
C TYR A 18 -10.76 -6.81 -11.84
N ASN A 19 -11.97 -6.67 -11.30
CA ASN A 19 -13.18 -7.14 -11.97
C ASN A 19 -13.63 -6.25 -13.14
N THR A 20 -13.00 -5.10 -13.38
CA THR A 20 -13.25 -4.30 -14.60
C THR A 20 -12.53 -4.85 -15.83
N ARG A 21 -11.74 -5.92 -15.65
CA ARG A 21 -10.98 -6.56 -16.73
C ARG A 21 -11.82 -6.90 -17.95
N THR A 22 -11.28 -6.59 -19.12
CA THR A 22 -11.83 -6.98 -20.42
C THR A 22 -10.76 -7.70 -21.24
N PRO A 23 -11.12 -8.76 -21.99
CA PRO A 23 -10.14 -9.49 -22.80
C PRO A 23 -9.44 -8.56 -23.78
N ARG A 24 -8.11 -8.56 -23.72
CA ARG A 24 -7.29 -7.77 -24.62
C ARG A 24 -7.21 -8.44 -25.99
N SER A 25 -7.25 -7.67 -27.08
CA SER A 25 -7.10 -8.23 -28.43
C SER A 25 -5.71 -8.85 -28.60
N GLU A 26 -5.60 -9.96 -29.34
CA GLU A 26 -4.35 -10.71 -29.58
C GLU A 26 -3.19 -9.89 -30.20
N LYS A 27 -3.46 -8.66 -30.65
CA LYS A 27 -2.47 -7.74 -31.23
C LYS A 27 -1.89 -6.73 -30.23
N ALA A 28 -2.30 -6.79 -28.98
CA ALA A 28 -1.82 -5.85 -27.97
C ALA A 28 -0.36 -6.15 -27.60
N ILE A 29 0.40 -5.08 -27.44
CA ILE A 29 1.80 -5.11 -27.01
C ILE A 29 1.80 -4.96 -25.49
N GLY A 30 2.48 -5.87 -24.79
CA GLY A 30 2.64 -5.88 -23.33
C GLY A 30 2.37 -7.25 -22.71
N ASP A 31 2.79 -7.43 -21.46
CA ASP A 31 2.72 -8.71 -20.74
C ASP A 31 1.35 -8.97 -20.07
N PHE A 32 0.45 -7.98 -20.08
CA PHE A 32 -0.89 -8.08 -19.48
C PHE A 32 -1.92 -8.76 -20.41
N LYS A 33 -2.69 -9.69 -19.84
CA LYS A 33 -3.74 -10.45 -20.55
C LYS A 33 -5.03 -9.64 -20.72
N TYR A 34 -5.29 -8.68 -19.84
CA TYR A 34 -6.52 -7.91 -19.84
C TYR A 34 -6.26 -6.40 -19.87
N ASP A 35 -7.22 -5.65 -20.40
CA ASP A 35 -7.33 -4.22 -20.14
C ASP A 35 -8.23 -3.99 -18.92
N TYR A 36 -7.86 -3.04 -18.07
CA TYR A 36 -8.57 -2.66 -16.85
C TYR A 36 -9.00 -1.19 -16.90
N GLU A 37 -10.17 -0.89 -16.32
CA GLU A 37 -10.67 0.46 -16.05
C GLU A 37 -10.71 0.68 -14.53
N PRO A 38 -9.56 0.91 -13.87
CA PRO A 38 -9.50 1.03 -12.42
C PRO A 38 -10.00 2.39 -11.90
N ASN A 39 -10.60 2.39 -10.72
CA ASN A 39 -11.06 3.59 -10.03
C ASN A 39 -10.30 3.88 -8.72
N PHE A 40 -9.63 2.88 -8.13
CA PHE A 40 -9.01 3.01 -6.82
C PHE A 40 -7.50 2.83 -6.86
N PHE A 41 -6.99 1.93 -7.71
CA PHE A 41 -5.58 1.55 -7.75
C PHE A 41 -5.00 1.60 -9.15
N HIS A 42 -3.72 1.97 -9.26
CA HIS A 42 -2.91 1.73 -10.44
C HIS A 42 -2.65 0.22 -10.59
N ILE A 43 -3.68 -0.51 -11.05
CA ILE A 43 -3.73 -1.98 -10.96
C ILE A 43 -2.66 -2.67 -11.81
N TYR A 44 -2.24 -2.07 -12.93
CA TYR A 44 -1.15 -2.61 -13.74
C TYR A 44 0.16 -2.67 -12.96
N ASP A 45 0.46 -1.64 -12.18
CA ASP A 45 1.67 -1.59 -11.33
C ASP A 45 1.59 -2.68 -10.26
N ILE A 46 0.43 -2.83 -9.61
CA ILE A 46 0.21 -3.89 -8.60
C ILE A 46 0.35 -5.29 -9.22
N ILE A 47 -0.20 -5.52 -10.41
CA ILE A 47 -0.09 -6.82 -11.09
C ILE A 47 1.38 -7.14 -11.38
N SER A 48 2.13 -6.17 -11.91
CA SER A 48 3.54 -6.30 -12.24
C SER A 48 4.40 -6.54 -10.99
N ASP A 49 4.27 -5.67 -9.98
CA ASP A 49 5.16 -5.67 -8.81
C ASP A 49 4.94 -6.88 -7.89
N TYR A 50 3.74 -7.45 -7.90
CA TYR A 50 3.39 -8.62 -7.08
C TYR A 50 3.21 -9.92 -7.86
N ASP A 51 3.55 -9.93 -9.16
CA ASP A 51 3.48 -11.11 -10.04
C ASP A 51 2.10 -11.79 -9.96
N ILE A 52 1.04 -11.00 -10.15
CA ILE A 52 -0.34 -11.48 -10.02
C ILE A 52 -0.73 -12.30 -11.26
N ASP A 53 -1.15 -13.55 -11.02
CA ASP A 53 -1.84 -14.35 -12.02
C ASP A 53 -3.23 -13.75 -12.34
N GLU A 54 -3.29 -13.01 -13.46
CA GLU A 54 -4.49 -12.33 -13.94
C GLU A 54 -5.66 -13.27 -14.23
N ASP A 55 -5.45 -14.57 -14.47
CA ASP A 55 -6.55 -15.52 -14.68
C ASP A 55 -7.18 -15.97 -13.35
N ASN A 56 -6.43 -15.85 -12.25
CA ASN A 56 -6.76 -16.43 -10.95
C ASN A 56 -6.51 -15.45 -9.81
N PHE A 57 -7.06 -14.24 -9.88
CA PHE A 57 -7.06 -13.32 -8.73
C PHE A 57 -8.40 -13.39 -7.99
N THR A 58 -8.34 -13.57 -6.67
CA THR A 58 -9.50 -13.68 -5.78
C THR A 58 -9.46 -12.59 -4.71
N LEU A 59 -10.58 -12.34 -4.03
CA LEU A 59 -10.63 -11.38 -2.92
C LEU A 59 -9.63 -11.73 -1.81
N MET A 60 -9.41 -13.02 -1.54
CA MET A 60 -8.41 -13.46 -0.56
C MET A 60 -7.00 -13.09 -1.02
N LYS A 61 -6.67 -13.28 -2.31
CA LYS A 61 -5.39 -12.82 -2.86
C LYS A 61 -5.26 -11.29 -2.77
N ALA A 62 -6.32 -10.55 -3.07
CA ALA A 62 -6.33 -9.09 -2.89
C ALA A 62 -6.06 -8.68 -1.44
N GLN A 63 -6.62 -9.37 -0.44
CA GLN A 63 -6.29 -9.13 0.97
C GLN A 63 -4.81 -9.35 1.28
N HIS A 64 -4.20 -10.40 0.73
CA HIS A 64 -2.76 -10.63 0.90
C HIS A 64 -1.91 -9.55 0.22
N ILE A 65 -2.31 -9.06 -0.96
CA ILE A 65 -1.63 -7.96 -1.63
C ILE A 65 -1.71 -6.67 -0.80
N ILE A 66 -2.89 -6.31 -0.31
CA ILE A 66 -3.04 -5.14 0.57
C ILE A 66 -2.18 -5.26 1.83
N ALA A 67 -2.07 -6.46 2.43
CA ALA A 67 -1.17 -6.67 3.56
C ALA A 67 0.29 -6.39 3.21
N LYS A 68 0.77 -6.87 2.06
CA LYS A 68 2.14 -6.61 1.59
C LYS A 68 2.40 -5.14 1.34
N ILE A 69 1.46 -4.46 0.67
CA ILE A 69 1.52 -3.01 0.45
C ILE A 69 1.57 -2.26 1.78
N ALA A 70 0.83 -2.73 2.79
CA ALA A 70 0.80 -2.19 4.15
C ALA A 70 1.97 -2.66 5.04
N ASN A 71 3.04 -3.23 4.48
CA ASN A 71 4.23 -3.73 5.19
C ASN A 71 4.03 -4.99 6.06
N PHE A 72 3.14 -5.90 5.68
CA PHE A 72 2.95 -7.20 6.32
C PHE A 72 3.08 -8.36 5.33
N ASP A 73 3.65 -9.48 5.74
CA ASP A 73 3.86 -10.64 4.85
C ASP A 73 2.55 -11.28 4.37
N LYS A 74 1.52 -11.29 5.24
CA LYS A 74 0.22 -11.91 4.97
C LYS A 74 -0.90 -11.19 5.72
N TRP A 75 -2.12 -11.35 5.18
CA TRP A 75 -3.34 -10.77 5.76
C TRP A 75 -3.57 -11.11 7.24
N ALA A 76 -3.20 -12.31 7.67
CA ALA A 76 -3.35 -12.72 9.06
C ALA A 76 -2.49 -11.89 10.01
N ASP A 77 -1.30 -11.45 9.58
CA ASP A 77 -0.40 -10.65 10.42
C ASP A 77 -0.96 -9.24 10.55
N LEU A 78 -1.33 -8.61 9.43
CA LEU A 78 -2.02 -7.31 9.43
C LEU A 78 -3.27 -7.35 10.30
N LYS A 79 -4.11 -8.38 10.17
CA LYS A 79 -5.38 -8.47 10.91
C LYS A 79 -5.19 -8.56 12.43
N ASN A 80 -4.09 -9.16 12.88
CA ASN A 80 -3.81 -9.39 14.30
C ASN A 80 -2.79 -8.41 14.87
N ALA A 81 -2.33 -7.44 14.07
CA ALA A 81 -1.38 -6.42 14.49
C ALA A 81 -1.97 -5.51 15.59
N GLU A 82 -1.09 -4.94 16.39
CA GLU A 82 -1.48 -4.02 17.46
C GLU A 82 -2.07 -2.72 16.88
N PRO A 83 -2.89 -1.96 17.65
CA PRO A 83 -3.53 -0.75 17.15
C PRO A 83 -2.57 0.29 16.56
N SER A 84 -1.39 0.49 17.17
CA SER A 84 -0.38 1.44 16.69
C SER A 84 0.31 0.96 15.40
N GLU A 85 0.56 -0.34 15.25
CA GLU A 85 1.08 -0.93 14.01
C GLU A 85 0.08 -0.76 12.87
N LEU A 86 -1.21 -0.97 13.15
CA LEU A 86 -2.28 -0.75 12.19
C LEU A 86 -2.39 0.72 11.76
N GLU A 87 -2.27 1.64 12.70
CA GLU A 87 -2.29 3.09 12.42
C GLU A 87 -1.09 3.52 11.58
N LEU A 88 0.12 3.09 11.95
CA LEU A 88 1.32 3.36 11.17
C LEU A 88 1.21 2.80 9.75
N ALA A 89 0.72 1.57 9.62
CA ALA A 89 0.50 0.93 8.33
C ALA A 89 -0.50 1.71 7.46
N GLN A 90 -1.56 2.26 8.07
CA GLN A 90 -2.55 3.07 7.34
C GLN A 90 -1.92 4.38 6.86
N LEU A 91 -1.15 5.06 7.72
CA LEU A 91 -0.43 6.28 7.36
C LEU A 91 0.53 6.06 6.19
N LEU A 92 1.33 5.00 6.25
CA LEU A 92 2.25 4.59 5.17
C LEU A 92 1.50 4.27 3.88
N PHE A 93 0.36 3.60 3.99
CA PHE A 93 -0.46 3.21 2.84
C PHE A 93 -1.10 4.42 2.14
N GLU A 94 -1.62 5.38 2.90
CA GLU A 94 -2.29 6.58 2.34
C GLU A 94 -1.33 7.60 1.74
N HIS A 95 -0.08 7.61 2.20
CA HIS A 95 0.94 8.60 1.83
C HIS A 95 2.09 8.00 1.01
N GLN A 96 1.83 6.90 0.29
CA GLN A 96 2.79 6.26 -0.61
C GLN A 96 3.37 7.20 -1.66
N ASP A 97 2.64 8.25 -2.03
CA ASP A 97 3.11 9.28 -2.97
C ASP A 97 4.15 10.24 -2.37
N LYS A 98 4.28 10.28 -1.03
CA LYS A 98 5.23 11.15 -0.33
C LYS A 98 6.51 10.42 0.04
N ILE A 99 6.39 9.16 0.47
CA ILE A 99 7.53 8.33 0.86
C ILE A 99 7.19 6.86 0.66
N ASP A 100 8.10 6.12 0.02
CA ASP A 100 7.96 4.68 -0.10
C ASP A 100 8.37 3.97 1.20
N LEU A 101 7.91 2.72 1.33
CA LEU A 101 8.14 1.92 2.52
C LEU A 101 9.62 1.67 2.84
N LEU A 102 10.47 1.51 1.81
CA LEU A 102 11.90 1.27 2.00
C LEU A 102 12.59 2.54 2.51
N SER A 103 12.28 3.69 1.92
CA SER A 103 12.76 5.00 2.37
C SER A 103 12.32 5.30 3.80
N TRP A 104 11.09 4.98 4.18
CA TRP A 104 10.62 5.11 5.57
C TRP A 104 11.43 4.22 6.53
N LYS A 105 11.66 2.96 6.17
CA LYS A 105 12.47 2.04 6.99
C LYS A 105 13.89 2.56 7.19
N PHE A 106 14.52 3.13 6.16
CA PHE A 106 15.84 3.74 6.29
C PHE A 106 15.81 4.97 7.19
N TYR A 107 14.81 5.85 7.01
CA TYR A 107 14.66 7.04 7.86
C TYR A 107 14.55 6.68 9.35
N ILE A 108 13.70 5.71 9.67
CA ILE A 108 13.54 5.24 11.06
C ILE A 108 14.79 4.51 11.56
N ALA A 109 15.45 3.70 10.73
CA ALA A 109 16.69 3.04 11.13
C ALA A 109 17.79 4.05 11.48
N ASP A 110 17.97 5.09 10.66
CA ASP A 110 18.93 6.16 10.91
C ASP A 110 18.58 6.92 12.20
N ALA A 111 17.30 7.31 12.37
CA ALA A 111 16.82 7.95 13.58
C ALA A 111 17.03 7.06 14.82
N GLN A 112 16.79 5.75 14.72
CA GLN A 112 16.99 4.80 15.82
C GLN A 112 18.45 4.77 16.27
N THR A 113 19.42 4.91 15.36
CA THR A 113 20.85 4.94 15.75
C THR A 113 21.22 6.13 16.64
N MET A 114 20.40 7.18 16.61
CA MET A 114 20.58 8.40 17.40
C MET A 114 19.73 8.43 18.67
N ASN A 115 18.90 7.40 18.91
CA ASN A 115 17.96 7.33 20.03
C ASN A 115 18.22 6.08 20.88
N GLU A 116 18.21 6.26 22.20
CA GLU A 116 18.37 5.14 23.16
C GLU A 116 17.08 4.33 23.33
N GLN A 117 15.92 4.99 23.17
CA GLN A 117 14.61 4.35 23.19
C GLN A 117 14.32 3.73 21.83
N GLU A 118 13.72 2.53 21.84
CA GLU A 118 13.18 1.90 20.64
C GLU A 118 12.06 2.75 20.06
N LEU A 119 12.20 3.14 18.79
CA LEU A 119 11.19 3.81 17.99
C LEU A 119 10.14 2.79 17.56
N ASP A 120 9.34 2.32 18.52
CA ASP A 120 8.23 1.41 18.27
C ASP A 120 7.15 2.05 17.37
N ALA A 121 6.10 1.28 17.05
CA ALA A 121 5.05 1.75 16.17
C ALA A 121 4.32 3.00 16.70
N GLU A 122 4.13 3.14 18.01
CA GLU A 122 3.44 4.29 18.61
C GLU A 122 4.27 5.57 18.43
N ILE A 123 5.57 5.48 18.66
CA ILE A 123 6.48 6.61 18.43
C ILE A 123 6.58 6.93 16.94
N GLN A 124 6.67 5.91 16.08
CA GLN A 124 6.72 6.08 14.64
C GLN A 124 5.47 6.76 14.08
N VAL A 125 4.28 6.52 14.61
CA VAL A 125 3.05 7.24 14.24
C VAL A 125 3.24 8.75 14.45
N GLY A 126 3.72 9.16 15.61
CA GLY A 126 3.98 10.56 15.92
C GLY A 126 5.02 11.19 15.00
N ILE A 127 6.13 10.48 14.77
CA ILE A 127 7.17 10.92 13.82
C ILE A 127 6.58 11.08 12.42
N PHE A 128 5.82 10.09 11.93
CA PHE A 128 5.24 10.12 10.58
C PHE A 128 4.30 11.31 10.40
N GLN A 129 3.44 11.58 11.38
CA GLN A 129 2.55 12.73 11.38
C GLN A 129 3.34 14.04 11.26
N GLU A 130 4.37 14.22 12.08
CA GLU A 130 5.19 15.44 12.04
C GLU A 130 5.97 15.58 10.71
N VAL A 131 6.67 14.54 10.27
CA VAL A 131 7.64 14.68 9.17
C VAL A 131 7.03 14.49 7.78
N VAL A 132 6.03 13.63 7.61
CA VAL A 132 5.39 13.35 6.32
C VAL A 132 4.12 14.19 6.14
N VAL A 133 3.27 14.25 7.16
CA VAL A 133 1.94 14.88 7.04
C VAL A 133 2.04 16.39 7.21
N GLU A 134 2.60 16.86 8.33
CA GLU A 134 2.64 18.28 8.68
C GLU A 134 3.74 19.04 7.94
N ASN A 135 4.99 18.57 8.06
CA ASN A 135 6.14 19.29 7.50
C ASN A 135 6.46 18.88 6.06
N ASN A 136 5.97 17.72 5.61
CA ASN A 136 6.22 17.16 4.28
C ASN A 136 7.70 17.28 3.85
N ILE A 137 8.62 16.86 4.71
CA ILE A 137 10.06 17.10 4.54
C ILE A 137 10.67 16.26 3.40
N PHE A 138 9.93 15.29 2.90
CA PHE A 138 10.33 14.42 1.82
C PHE A 138 9.92 15.03 0.48
N ASP A 139 10.90 15.49 -0.30
CA ASP A 139 10.73 15.93 -1.69
C ASP A 139 11.06 14.77 -2.63
N MET A 140 10.28 13.70 -2.54
CA MET A 140 10.43 12.50 -3.38
C MET A 140 9.31 12.44 -4.41
N VAL A 141 9.64 12.01 -5.63
CA VAL A 141 8.64 11.61 -6.62
C VAL A 141 8.43 10.11 -6.46
N VAL A 142 7.46 9.73 -5.63
CA VAL A 142 7.12 8.32 -5.40
C VAL A 142 5.83 7.98 -6.14
N GLN A 143 5.86 6.89 -6.89
CA GLN A 143 4.67 6.36 -7.53
C GLN A 143 3.82 5.65 -6.47
N SER A 144 2.61 6.17 -6.25
CA SER A 144 1.63 5.53 -5.37
C SER A 144 0.85 4.47 -6.13
N TYR A 145 0.48 3.39 -5.46
CA TYR A 145 -0.49 2.45 -6.01
C TYR A 145 -1.91 3.00 -5.97
N LEU A 146 -2.18 4.01 -5.14
CA LEU A 146 -3.50 4.63 -5.03
C LEU A 146 -3.71 5.67 -6.12
N ILE A 147 -4.84 5.58 -6.82
CA ILE A 147 -5.31 6.63 -7.71
C ILE A 147 -5.85 7.77 -6.86
N LYS A 148 -5.13 8.89 -6.84
CA LYS A 148 -5.62 10.13 -6.23
C LYS A 148 -6.50 10.87 -7.24
N HIS A 149 -7.80 10.91 -6.97
CA HIS A 149 -8.71 11.78 -7.70
C HIS A 149 -8.48 13.22 -7.24
N SER A 150 -7.93 14.06 -8.11
CA SER A 150 -7.90 15.50 -7.89
C SER A 150 -9.34 16.02 -7.87
N TYR A 151 -9.78 16.53 -6.72
CA TYR A 151 -11.07 17.23 -6.58
C TYR A 151 -10.97 18.67 -7.07
#